data_AF-A0A1N6CU87-F1
#
_entry.id   AF-A0A1N6CU87-F1
#
_cell.length_a   1.000
_cell.length_b   1.000
_cell.length_c   1.000
_cell.angle_alpha   90.00
_cell.angle_beta   90.00
_cell.angle_gamma   90.00
#
_symmetry.space_group_name_H-M   'P 1'
#
loop_
_entity.id
_entity.type
_entity.pdbx_description
1 polymer ?
#
loop_
_entity_poly.entity_id
_entity_poly.type
_entity_poly.pdbx_seq_one_letter_code
_entity_poly.pdbx_strand_id
1 'polypeptide(L)'
;MQEDARFYCHEPGFMYKRARKTPGLGNEKNVTLAFGNLISIYARQGFRTHEAVRYLQRSGMWDDLAEYYRRRGVDSGQFRQIVEQKLIERRLVGKAA
;
A
#
# COMPACT_ATOMS: atom_id res chain seq x y z
N MET A 1 -2.55 62.37 3.38
CA MET A 1 -1.58 61.29 3.61
C MET A 1 -2.39 60.03 3.86
N GLN A 2 -2.37 59.11 2.91
CA GLN A 2 -3.18 57.89 2.94
C GLN A 2 -2.43 56.85 3.78
N GLU A 3 -3.01 56.40 4.88
CA GLU A 3 -2.41 55.35 5.70
C GLU A 3 -2.51 54.01 4.96
N ASP A 4 -1.36 53.38 4.75
CA ASP A 4 -1.22 52.07 4.12
C ASP A 4 -1.88 50.98 5.00
N ALA A 5 -2.69 50.12 4.39
CA ALA A 5 -3.36 49.04 5.08
C ALA A 5 -2.34 47.99 5.56
N ARG A 6 -2.16 47.84 6.87
CA ARG A 6 -1.31 46.80 7.46
C ARG A 6 -2.17 45.61 7.90
N PHE A 7 -1.89 44.44 7.33
CA PHE A 7 -2.43 43.18 7.82
C PHE A 7 -1.69 42.78 9.10
N TYR A 8 -2.33 42.98 10.26
CA TYR A 8 -1.86 42.37 11.50
C TYR A 8 -2.15 40.86 11.46
N CYS A 9 -1.14 40.06 11.12
CA CYS A 9 -1.17 38.63 11.38
C CYS A 9 -0.59 38.37 12.77
N HIS A 10 -1.44 38.43 13.79
CA HIS A 10 -1.06 37.99 15.13
C HIS A 10 -1.59 36.58 15.39
N GLU A 11 -0.84 35.56 14.94
CA GLU A 11 -0.89 34.25 15.60
C GLU A 11 0.46 33.55 15.48
N PRO A 12 1.31 33.61 16.52
CA PRO A 12 2.50 32.79 16.57
C PRO A 12 2.10 31.40 17.06
N GLY A 13 2.01 30.43 16.14
CA GLY A 13 2.23 29.04 16.51
C GLY A 13 1.24 27.98 16.08
N PHE A 14 0.61 28.05 14.91
CA PHE A 14 0.14 26.80 14.28
C PHE A 14 1.32 26.08 13.62
N MET A 15 2.21 25.50 14.44
CA MET A 15 3.19 24.53 13.95
C MET A 15 2.44 23.25 13.59
N TYR A 16 1.99 23.15 12.33
CA TYR A 16 1.56 21.89 11.74
C TYR A 16 2.77 20.95 11.63
N LYS A 17 3.17 20.29 12.72
CA LYS A 17 4.03 19.12 12.65
C LYS A 17 3.14 17.93 12.39
N ARG A 18 3.29 17.30 11.21
CA ARG A 18 2.69 15.99 10.97
C ARG A 18 3.18 15.05 12.08
N ALA A 19 2.25 14.53 12.88
CA ALA A 19 2.55 13.45 13.81
C ALA A 19 3.17 12.30 13.00
N ARG A 20 4.40 11.90 13.36
CA ARG A 20 5.05 10.75 12.73
C ARG A 20 4.21 9.52 13.07
N LYS A 21 3.66 8.86 12.04
CA LYS A 21 2.96 7.59 12.22
C LYS A 21 3.91 6.58 12.84
N THR A 22 3.48 5.93 13.91
CA THR A 22 4.21 4.84 14.52
C THR A 22 4.38 3.70 13.49
N PRO A 23 5.54 3.03 13.44
CA PRO A 23 5.72 1.86 12.58
C PRO A 23 4.62 0.82 12.83
N GLY A 24 4.02 0.28 11.78
CA GLY A 24 3.02 -0.80 11.86
C GLY A 24 1.55 -0.40 12.11
N LEU A 25 1.25 0.87 12.44
CA LEU A 25 -0.12 1.36 12.64
C LEU A 25 -0.45 2.50 11.67
N GLY A 26 -1.39 2.25 10.75
CA GLY A 26 -1.83 3.23 9.74
C GLY A 26 -1.03 3.25 8.44
N ASN A 27 -0.19 2.23 8.20
CA ASN A 27 0.52 2.01 6.92
C ASN A 27 -0.20 1.02 5.98
N GLU A 28 -1.30 0.42 6.43
CA GLU A 28 -2.06 -0.62 5.72
C GLU A 28 -2.44 -0.21 4.29
N LYS A 29 -2.78 1.07 4.09
CA LYS A 29 -3.08 1.63 2.77
C LYS A 29 -1.88 1.57 1.82
N ASN A 30 -0.68 1.88 2.30
CA ASN A 30 0.53 1.80 1.47
C ASN A 30 0.92 0.35 1.20
N VAL A 31 0.79 -0.53 2.20
CA VAL A 31 1.08 -1.96 2.07
C VAL A 31 0.18 -2.59 1.02
N THR A 32 -1.12 -2.33 1.08
CA THR A 32 -2.10 -2.85 0.11
C THR A 32 -1.93 -2.27 -1.28
N LEU A 33 -1.57 -0.99 -1.40
CA LEU A 33 -1.23 -0.37 -2.66
C LEU A 33 0.02 -1.00 -3.28
N ALA A 34 1.09 -1.16 -2.50
CA ALA A 34 2.33 -1.80 -2.93
C ALA A 34 2.07 -3.25 -3.38
N PHE A 35 1.28 -4.00 -2.61
CA PHE A 35 0.85 -5.35 -2.97
C PHE A 35 0.13 -5.36 -4.33
N GLY A 36 -0.87 -4.48 -4.53
CA GLY A 36 -1.60 -4.40 -5.80
C GLY A 36 -0.72 -4.06 -7.00
N ASN A 37 0.27 -3.19 -6.80
CA ASN A 37 1.25 -2.82 -7.82
C ASN A 37 2.16 -4.01 -8.18
N LEU A 38 2.66 -4.74 -7.18
CA LEU A 38 3.49 -5.93 -7.38
C LEU A 38 2.71 -7.03 -8.12
N ILE A 39 1.46 -7.31 -7.73
CA ILE A 39 0.61 -8.26 -8.47
C ILE A 39 0.48 -7.83 -9.94
N SER A 40 0.30 -6.54 -10.21
CA SER A 40 0.17 -6.04 -11.59
C SER A 40 1.46 -6.19 -12.40
N ILE A 41 2.63 -6.10 -11.77
CA ILE A 41 3.93 -6.37 -12.40
C ILE A 41 4.10 -7.87 -12.65
N TYR A 42 3.89 -8.70 -11.63
CA TYR A 42 3.99 -10.16 -11.69
C TYR A 42 3.05 -10.76 -12.74
N ALA A 43 1.83 -10.26 -12.83
CA ALA A 43 0.85 -10.69 -13.83
C ALA A 43 1.35 -10.45 -15.26
N ARG A 44 1.90 -9.25 -15.54
CA ARG A 44 2.46 -8.89 -16.85
C ARG A 44 3.71 -9.69 -17.19
N GLN A 45 4.53 -10.01 -16.21
CA GLN A 45 5.73 -10.83 -16.39
C GLN A 45 5.45 -12.34 -16.41
N GLY A 46 4.19 -12.77 -16.29
CA GLY A 46 3.83 -14.18 -16.38
C GLY A 46 4.14 -15.02 -15.14
N PHE A 47 4.39 -14.41 -13.98
CA PHE A 47 4.78 -15.12 -12.77
C PHE A 47 3.69 -16.06 -12.27
N ARG A 48 4.03 -17.31 -11.94
CA ARG A 48 3.10 -18.25 -11.33
C ARG A 48 2.84 -17.87 -9.87
N THR A 49 1.71 -18.32 -9.31
CA THR A 49 1.29 -18.01 -7.93
C THR A 49 2.39 -18.26 -6.91
N HIS A 50 3.08 -19.41 -6.99
CA HIS A 50 4.15 -19.77 -6.05
C HIS A 50 5.37 -18.84 -6.15
N GLU A 51 5.70 -18.34 -7.35
CA GLU A 51 6.78 -17.38 -7.57
C GLU A 51 6.41 -16.03 -6.98
N ALA A 52 5.20 -15.55 -7.26
CA ALA A 52 4.68 -14.30 -6.71
C ALA A 52 4.67 -14.32 -5.17
N VAL A 53 4.19 -15.39 -4.55
CA VAL A 53 4.23 -15.55 -3.08
C VAL A 53 5.67 -15.54 -2.57
N ARG A 54 6.59 -16.28 -3.21
CA ARG A 54 8.01 -16.29 -2.82
C ARG A 54 8.64 -14.90 -2.88
N TYR A 55 8.36 -14.12 -3.91
CA TYR A 55 8.90 -12.76 -4.04
C TYR A 55 8.25 -11.79 -3.05
N LEU A 56 6.95 -11.93 -2.76
CA LEU A 56 6.29 -11.16 -1.70
C LEU A 56 6.92 -11.47 -0.34
N GLN A 57 7.20 -12.74 -0.04
CA GLN A 57 7.86 -13.16 1.20
C GLN A 57 9.29 -12.63 1.35
N ARG A 58 10.00 -12.44 0.23
CA ARG A 58 11.35 -11.87 0.20
C ARG A 58 11.37 -10.34 0.14
N SER A 59 10.20 -9.71 0.03
CA SER A 59 10.11 -8.25 -0.03
C SER A 59 10.22 -7.64 1.35
N GLY A 60 10.71 -6.40 1.43
CA GLY A 60 10.74 -5.64 2.68
C GLY A 60 9.35 -5.27 3.24
N MET A 61 8.27 -5.59 2.52
CA MET A 61 6.89 -5.36 2.97
C MET A 61 6.18 -6.61 3.49
N TRP A 62 6.86 -7.77 3.52
CA TRP A 62 6.23 -9.05 3.86
C TRP A 62 5.60 -9.04 5.24
N ASP A 63 6.32 -8.59 6.26
CA ASP A 63 5.84 -8.66 7.64
C ASP A 63 4.59 -7.81 7.84
N ASP A 64 4.56 -6.60 7.27
CA ASP A 64 3.38 -5.74 7.26
C ASP A 64 2.20 -6.36 6.50
N LEU A 65 2.47 -7.01 5.37
CA LEU A 65 1.44 -7.66 4.54
C LEU A 65 0.85 -8.90 5.23
N ALA A 66 1.71 -9.74 5.79
CA ALA A 66 1.34 -10.93 6.52
C ALA A 66 0.53 -10.56 7.77
N GLU A 67 0.97 -9.54 8.51
CA GLU A 67 0.24 -9.02 9.67
C GLU A 67 -1.13 -8.46 9.28
N TYR A 68 -1.20 -7.68 8.19
CA TYR A 68 -2.45 -7.15 7.67
C TYR A 68 -3.48 -8.24 7.35
N TYR A 69 -3.04 -9.33 6.73
CA TYR A 69 -3.93 -10.46 6.41
C TYR A 69 -4.24 -11.33 7.63
N ARG A 70 -3.29 -11.57 8.54
CA ARG A 70 -3.53 -12.28 9.81
C ARG A 70 -4.57 -11.60 10.68
N ARG A 71 -4.53 -10.27 10.81
CA ARG A 71 -5.55 -9.50 11.54
C ARG A 71 -6.96 -9.66 10.99
N ARG A 72 -7.08 -10.14 9.75
CA ARG A 72 -8.34 -10.41 9.05
C ARG A 72 -8.70 -11.90 9.02
N GLY A 73 -8.01 -12.72 9.80
CA GLY A 73 -8.24 -14.16 9.86
C GLY A 73 -7.84 -14.90 8.59
N VAL A 74 -6.99 -14.31 7.75
CA VAL A 74 -6.52 -14.95 6.52
C VAL A 74 -5.30 -15.80 6.82
N ASP A 75 -5.42 -17.11 6.61
CA ASP A 75 -4.32 -18.05 6.72
C ASP A 75 -3.42 -18.06 5.47
N SER A 76 -2.33 -18.83 5.51
CA SER A 76 -1.36 -18.91 4.42
C SER A 76 -1.92 -19.54 3.14
N GLY A 77 -2.84 -20.50 3.26
CA GLY A 77 -3.52 -21.13 2.13
C GLY A 77 -4.50 -20.17 1.45
N GLN A 78 -5.30 -19.47 2.24
CA GLN A 78 -6.21 -18.42 1.78
C GLN A 78 -5.44 -17.25 1.14
N PHE A 79 -4.32 -16.84 1.73
CA PHE A 79 -3.45 -15.83 1.13
C PHE A 79 -2.94 -16.25 -0.26
N ARG A 80 -2.53 -17.51 -0.41
CA ARG A 80 -2.12 -18.07 -1.71
C ARG A 80 -3.26 -18.00 -2.74
N GLN A 81 -4.49 -18.35 -2.35
CA GLN A 81 -5.67 -18.25 -3.21
C GLN A 81 -5.96 -16.79 -3.62
N ILE A 82 -5.82 -15.84 -2.69
CA ILE A 82 -5.97 -14.41 -2.98
C ILE A 82 -4.95 -13.94 -4.02
N VAL A 83 -3.68 -14.36 -3.88
CA VAL A 83 -2.63 -14.01 -4.85
C VAL A 83 -2.95 -14.61 -6.23
N GLU A 84 -3.36 -15.87 -6.27
CA GLU A 84 -3.75 -16.55 -7.51
C GLU A 84 -4.89 -15.84 -8.23
N GLN A 85 -5.99 -15.59 -7.51
CA GLN A 85 -7.16 -14.92 -8.04
C GLN A 85 -6.79 -13.53 -8.60
N LYS A 86 -6.02 -12.75 -7.84
CA LYS A 86 -5.58 -11.42 -8.29
C LYS A 86 -4.66 -11.46 -9.51
N LEU A 87 -3.79 -12.46 -9.63
CA LEU A 87 -2.95 -12.64 -10.82
C LEU A 87 -3.81 -12.96 -12.05
N ILE A 88 -4.81 -13.83 -11.91
CA ILE A 88 -5.75 -14.18 -12.99
C ILE A 88 -6.53 -12.95 -13.43
N GLU A 89 -7.15 -12.24 -12.49
CA GLU A 89 -7.91 -11.01 -12.76
C GLU A 89 -7.07 -9.98 -13.54
N ARG A 90 -5.84 -9.74 -13.10
CA ARG A 90 -4.94 -8.78 -13.76
C ARG A 90 -4.53 -9.22 -15.15
N ARG A 91 -4.36 -10.52 -15.40
CA ARG A 91 -4.06 -11.06 -16.74
C ARG A 91 -5.24 -10.93 -17.69
N LEU A 92 -6.47 -11.14 -17.20
CA LEU A 92 -7.67 -10.99 -18.01
C LEU A 92 -7.85 -9.54 -18.44
N VAL A 93 -7.68 -8.59 -17.53
CA VAL A 93 -7.74 -7.15 -17.84
C VAL A 93 -6.64 -6.75 -18.85
N GLY A 94 -5.41 -7.22 -18.66
CA GLY A 94 -4.30 -6.88 -19.55
C GLY A 94 -4.40 -7.47 -20.97
N LYS A 95 -5.28 -8.46 -21.20
CA LYS A 95 -5.54 -9.04 -22.53
C LYS A 95 -6.70 -8.38 -23.27
N ALA A 96 -7.54 -7.61 -22.57
CA ALA A 96 -8.72 -6.96 -23.12
C ALA A 96 -8.43 -5.52 -23.61
N ALA A 97 -7.17 -5.07 -23.54
CA ALA A 97 -6.71 -3.73 -23.88
C ALA A 97 -5.76 -3.76 -25.09
#